data_AF-A0A3D3ADX2-F1
#
_entry.id   AF-A0A3D3ADX2-F1
#
_cell.length_a   1.000
_cell.length_b   1.000
_cell.length_c   1.000
_cell.angle_alpha   90.00
_cell.angle_beta   90.00
_cell.angle_gamma   90.00
#
_symmetry.space_group_name_H-M   'P 1'
#
loop_
_entity.id
_entity.type
_entity.pdbx_description
1 polymer ?
#
loop_
_entity_poly.entity_id
_entity_poly.type
_entity_poly.pdbx_seq_one_letter_code
_entity_poly.pdbx_strand_id
1 'polypeptide(L)'
;SYKNEMKYAGGLIEFNCNIEKGYIKDVKFFGDFFGIYDVSDIETALKGTKYTEEDVKNTLSKFNIGNYFSNISLEQILKLMF
;
A
#
# COMPACT_ATOMS: atom_id res chain seq x y z
N SER A 1 0.34 3.23 -15.22
CA SER A 1 0.73 2.45 -14.03
C SER A 1 1.82 3.20 -13.28
N TYR A 2 1.72 3.27 -11.96
CA TYR A 2 2.69 3.88 -11.05
C TYR A 2 3.52 2.80 -10.39
N LYS A 3 4.80 3.09 -10.17
CA LYS A 3 5.73 2.20 -9.50
C LYS A 3 6.65 3.03 -8.61
N ASN A 4 6.90 2.56 -7.40
CA ASN A 4 7.90 3.15 -6.52
C ASN A 4 8.44 2.09 -5.58
N GLU A 5 9.63 2.34 -5.05
CA GLU A 5 10.23 1.51 -4.01
C GLU A 5 10.84 2.38 -2.91
N MET A 6 10.76 1.91 -1.68
CA MET A 6 11.43 2.55 -0.55
C MET A 6 11.91 1.51 0.46
N LYS A 7 13.11 1.73 1.00
CA LYS A 7 13.68 0.91 2.05
C LYS A 7 13.40 1.54 3.40
N TYR A 8 12.67 0.81 4.25
CA TYR A 8 12.36 1.19 5.62
C TYR A 8 13.10 0.29 6.62
N ALA A 9 13.01 0.63 7.90
CA ALA A 9 13.51 -0.23 8.97
C ALA A 9 12.83 -1.62 9.00
N GLY A 10 11.58 -1.70 8.52
CA GLY A 10 10.82 -2.95 8.42
C GLY A 10 11.04 -3.78 7.15
N GLY A 11 11.91 -3.34 6.23
CA GLY A 11 12.21 -4.03 4.98
C GLY A 11 12.15 -3.12 3.75
N LEU A 12 12.46 -3.69 2.59
CA LEU A 12 12.24 -3.06 1.29
C LEU A 12 10.79 -3.28 0.87
N ILE A 13 10.10 -2.22 0.46
CA ILE A 13 8.78 -2.30 -0.18
C ILE A 13 8.87 -1.67 -1.56
N GLU A 14 8.48 -2.42 -2.57
CA GLU A 14 8.11 -1.92 -3.89
C GLU A 14 6.59 -2.03 -4.04
N PHE A 15 5.96 -1.07 -4.71
CA PHE A 15 4.58 -1.22 -5.15
C PHE A 15 4.45 -0.98 -6.65
N ASN A 16 3.50 -1.69 -7.25
CA ASN A 16 3.08 -1.54 -8.63
C ASN A 16 1.57 -1.29 -8.63
N CYS A 17 1.13 -0.13 -9.09
CA CYS A 17 -0.27 0.26 -9.09
C CYS A 17 -0.76 0.62 -10.50
N ASN A 18 -1.86 0.01 -10.91
CA ASN A 18 -2.54 0.29 -12.14
C ASN A 18 -3.77 1.17 -11.88
N ILE A 19 -3.83 2.33 -12.54
CA ILE A 19 -4.90 3.31 -12.39
C ILE A 19 -5.69 3.39 -13.68
N GLU A 20 -7.00 3.26 -13.59
CA GLU A 20 -7.93 3.40 -14.70
C GLU A 20 -9.02 4.41 -14.32
N LYS A 21 -9.18 5.46 -15.14
CA LYS A 21 -10.17 6.54 -14.90
C LYS A 21 -10.07 7.19 -13.51
N GLY A 22 -8.87 7.25 -12.95
CA GLY A 22 -8.60 7.83 -11.62
C GLY A 22 -8.84 6.88 -10.44
N TYR A 23 -9.16 5.61 -10.70
CA TYR A 23 -9.36 4.58 -9.68
C TYR A 23 -8.29 3.50 -9.76
N ILE A 24 -7.91 2.95 -8.61
CA ILE A 24 -6.98 1.83 -8.51
C ILE A 24 -7.67 0.60 -9.10
N LYS A 25 -7.21 0.19 -10.28
CA LYS A 25 -7.70 -1.03 -10.94
C LYS A 25 -7.07 -2.27 -10.34
N ASP A 26 -5.77 -2.20 -10.08
CA ASP A 26 -4.99 -3.26 -9.47
C ASP A 26 -3.79 -2.66 -8.74
N VAL A 27 -3.39 -3.25 -7.63
CA VAL A 27 -2.18 -2.86 -6.91
C VAL A 27 -1.51 -4.11 -6.38
N LYS A 28 -0.19 -4.13 -6.45
CA LYS A 28 0.65 -5.20 -5.93
C LYS A 28 1.81 -4.65 -5.12
N PHE A 29 2.03 -5.21 -3.95
CA PHE A 29 3.19 -4.91 -3.10
C PHE A 29 4.19 -6.06 -3.18
N PHE A 30 5.47 -5.71 -3.30
CA PHE A 30 6.59 -6.63 -3.41
C PHE A 30 7.70 -6.21 -2.44
N GLY A 31 8.61 -7.13 -2.17
CA GLY A 31 9.80 -6.87 -1.37
C GLY A 31 9.97 -7.87 -0.24
N ASP A 32 10.81 -7.49 0.72
CA ASP A 32 11.21 -8.33 1.85
C ASP A 32 10.69 -7.71 3.17
N PHE A 33 9.43 -7.30 3.16
CA PHE A 33 8.75 -6.82 4.35
C PHE A 33 8.08 -7.99 5.07
N PHE A 34 7.95 -7.85 6.39
CA PHE A 34 7.33 -8.88 7.23
C PHE A 34 5.96 -8.41 7.72
N GLY A 35 5.01 -9.33 7.82
CA GLY A 35 3.67 -9.09 8.34
C GLY A 35 3.16 -10.36 9.01
N ILE A 36 2.23 -10.21 9.96
CA ILE A 36 1.50 -11.35 10.53
C ILE A 36 0.32 -11.75 9.63
N TYR A 37 -0.15 -10.85 8.78
CA TYR A 37 -1.22 -11.07 7.80
C TYR A 37 -0.70 -10.91 6.37
N ASP A 38 -1.44 -11.50 5.43
CA ASP A 38 -1.11 -11.44 4.01
C ASP A 38 -1.42 -10.06 3.42
N VAL A 39 -0.45 -9.48 2.70
CA VAL A 39 -0.59 -8.16 2.09
C VAL A 39 -1.73 -8.09 1.05
N SER A 40 -2.17 -9.24 0.53
CA SER A 40 -3.26 -9.34 -0.44
C SER A 40 -4.59 -8.76 0.08
N ASP A 41 -4.79 -8.71 1.41
CA ASP A 41 -5.95 -8.05 2.01
C ASP A 41 -5.93 -6.54 1.75
N ILE A 42 -4.76 -5.92 1.93
CA ILE A 42 -4.54 -4.49 1.65
C ILE A 42 -4.67 -4.21 0.16
N GLU A 43 -4.09 -5.07 -0.68
CA GLU A 43 -4.20 -4.94 -2.13
C GLU A 43 -5.66 -5.00 -2.58
N THR A 44 -6.44 -5.93 -2.03
CA THR A 44 -7.87 -6.08 -2.32
C THR A 44 -8.67 -4.88 -1.86
N ALA A 45 -8.39 -4.35 -0.67
CA ALA A 45 -9.07 -3.19 -0.12
C ALA A 45 -8.85 -1.91 -0.95
N LEU A 46 -7.68 -1.78 -1.56
CA LEU A 46 -7.34 -0.63 -2.40
C LEU A 46 -7.96 -0.69 -3.80
N LYS A 47 -8.36 -1.87 -4.30
CA LYS A 47 -9.00 -1.98 -5.62
C LYS A 47 -10.35 -1.27 -5.61
N GLY A 48 -10.56 -0.40 -6.60
CA GLY A 48 -11.74 0.44 -6.72
C GLY A 48 -11.67 1.74 -5.91
N THR A 49 -10.63 1.95 -5.09
CA THR A 49 -10.42 3.22 -4.39
C THR A 49 -9.89 4.27 -5.36
N LYS A 50 -10.35 5.51 -5.22
CA LYS A 50 -9.85 6.63 -6.01
C LYS A 50 -8.38 6.88 -5.65
N TYR A 51 -7.52 7.09 -6.63
CA TYR A 51 -6.09 7.29 -6.39
C TYR A 51 -5.79 8.74 -5.97
N THR A 52 -6.21 9.07 -4.75
CA THR A 52 -5.88 10.31 -4.04
C THR A 52 -5.33 9.94 -2.66
N GLU A 53 -4.48 10.80 -2.09
CA GLU A 53 -3.93 10.54 -0.75
C GLU A 53 -5.04 10.36 0.30
N GLU A 54 -6.10 11.17 0.24
CA GLU A 54 -7.22 11.13 1.17
C GLU A 54 -8.03 9.83 1.07
N ASP A 55 -8.43 9.42 -0.14
CA ASP A 55 -9.20 8.20 -0.37
C ASP A 55 -8.40 6.94 0.00
N VAL A 56 -7.11 6.90 -0.35
CA VAL A 56 -6.20 5.82 0.00
C VAL A 56 -6.00 5.77 1.51
N LYS A 57 -5.73 6.92 2.16
CA LYS A 57 -5.61 7.02 3.62
C LYS A 57 -6.86 6.54 4.32
N ASN A 58 -8.04 6.95 3.88
CA ASN A 58 -9.32 6.53 4.47
C ASN A 58 -9.55 5.01 4.32
N THR A 59 -9.12 4.44 3.20
CA THR A 59 -9.19 2.99 2.98
C THR A 59 -8.24 2.25 3.91
N LEU A 60 -6.97 2.67 3.94
CA LEU A 60 -5.91 2.05 4.74
C LEU A 60 -6.08 2.25 6.25
N SER A 61 -6.72 3.33 6.69
CA SER A 61 -6.95 3.62 8.12
C SER A 61 -7.91 2.63 8.79
N LYS A 62 -8.62 1.81 8.00
CA LYS A 62 -9.46 0.71 8.51
C LYS A 62 -8.64 -0.52 8.92
N PHE A 63 -7.36 -0.54 8.56
CA PHE A 63 -6.43 -1.64 8.82
C PHE A 63 -5.37 -1.20 9.82
N ASN A 64 -4.92 -2.14 10.63
CA ASN A 64 -3.69 -1.94 11.38
C ASN A 64 -2.50 -2.27 10.47
N ILE A 65 -1.93 -1.24 9.83
CA ILE A 65 -0.84 -1.37 8.85
C ILE A 65 0.35 -2.15 9.40
N GLY A 66 0.66 -2.02 10.69
CA GLY A 66 1.76 -2.76 11.31
C GLY A 66 1.58 -4.29 11.27
N ASN A 67 0.35 -4.78 11.13
CA ASN A 67 0.09 -6.22 11.00
C ASN A 67 0.42 -6.76 9.60
N TYR A 68 0.46 -5.90 8.58
CA TYR A 68 0.78 -6.26 7.19
C TYR A 68 2.22 -5.87 6.82
N PHE A 69 2.68 -4.76 7.39
CA PHE A 69 4.01 -4.18 7.19
C PHE A 69 4.62 -3.85 8.56
N SER A 70 5.29 -4.84 9.16
CA SER A 70 5.93 -4.74 10.48
C SER A 70 6.93 -3.60 10.50
N ASN A 71 6.85 -2.77 11.55
CA ASN A 71 7.71 -1.61 11.74
C ASN A 71 7.59 -0.55 10.62
N ILE A 72 6.44 -0.51 9.94
CA ILE A 72 6.12 0.44 8.87
C ILE A 72 4.75 1.06 9.17
N SER A 73 4.69 2.40 9.16
CA SER A 73 3.47 3.14 9.49
C SER A 73 2.60 3.38 8.26
N LEU A 74 1.33 3.71 8.49
CA LEU A 74 0.41 4.14 7.44
C LEU A 74 0.97 5.34 6.65
N GLU A 75 1.59 6.30 7.35
CA GLU A 75 2.19 7.48 6.72
C GLU A 75 3.36 7.12 5.80
N GLN A 76 4.14 6.10 6.16
CA GLN A 76 5.21 5.59 5.30
C GLN A 76 4.64 4.94 4.04
N ILE A 77 3.58 4.14 4.15
CA ILE A 77 2.88 3.57 2.98
C ILE A 77 2.31 4.67 2.08
N LEU A 78 1.69 5.71 2.64
CA LEU A 78 1.21 6.85 1.84
C LEU A 78 2.36 7.56 1.12
N LYS A 79 3.47 7.80 1.81
CA LYS A 79 4.68 8.39 1.23
C LYS A 79 5.34 7.51 0.17
N LEU A 80 5.15 6.19 0.23
CA LEU A 80 5.58 5.29 -0.84
C LEU A 80 4.71 5.50 -2.09
N MET A 81 3.39 5.67 -1.88
CA MET A 81 2.39 5.73 -2.96
C MET A 81 2.24 7.11 -3.64
N PHE A 82 2.66 8.20 -2.99
CA PHE A 82 2.51 9.59 -3.45
C PHE A 82 3.81 10.38 -3.26
#